data_AF-A0A256WB65-F1
#
_entry.id   AF-A0A256WB65-F1
#
_cell.length_a   1.000
_cell.length_b   1.000
_cell.length_c   1.000
_cell.angle_alpha   90.00
_cell.angle_beta   90.00
_cell.angle_gamma   90.00
#
_symmetry.space_group_name_H-M   'P 1'
#
loop_
_entity.id
_entity.type
_entity.pdbx_description
1 polymer ?
#
loop_
_entity_poly.entity_id
_entity_poly.type
_entity_poly.pdbx_seq_one_letter_code
_entity_poly.pdbx_strand_id
1 'polypeptide(L)'
;GGHQKFIKLYNLLDLKNITEILNNQELKDIKNIIKKNEKKNKGQSVYYEFLIHEMYNAGDDFILLAEAYYPEYHQVSTMSYDFYGRPMPYYYNIFDGFRYFNAFVVSFDHDGNLNWSNGIKIWDMLSMKLLKKVEIFRDNNDLVLFYNQEGNIVSKVVNGYIEVGDVEKIKIATSLTNDVQIEAGSGMIKHWYDGFFIAYGYQTLRNSTRGGGSKRRVFYFNKLAFD
;
A
#
# COMPACT_ATOMS: atom_id res chain seq x y z
N GLY A 1 20.00 -22.73 24.72
CA GLY A 1 18.84 -23.04 23.86
C GLY A 1 17.87 -21.89 23.95
N GLY A 2 17.35 -21.41 22.81
CA GLY A 2 16.32 -20.37 22.83
C GLY A 2 15.00 -20.97 23.27
N HIS A 3 14.39 -20.43 24.32
CA HIS A 3 13.03 -20.79 24.74
C HIS A 3 12.08 -19.68 24.29
N GLN A 4 10.95 -20.05 23.69
CA GLN A 4 9.89 -19.10 23.35
C GLN A 4 9.31 -18.54 24.66
N LYS A 5 9.40 -17.22 24.86
CA LYS A 5 8.92 -16.56 26.06
C LYS A 5 7.40 -16.38 26.08
N PHE A 6 6.79 -16.04 24.94
CA PHE A 6 5.35 -15.86 24.83
C PHE A 6 4.83 -16.04 23.39
N ILE A 7 3.51 -16.11 23.25
CA ILE A 7 2.76 -15.91 22.01
C ILE A 7 1.54 -15.05 22.34
N LYS A 8 1.30 -14.00 21.56
CA LYS A 8 0.11 -13.16 21.66
C LYS A 8 -0.57 -13.12 20.31
N LEU A 9 -1.89 -13.26 20.31
CA LEU A 9 -2.72 -13.30 19.11
C LEU A 9 -3.61 -12.07 19.11
N TYR A 10 -3.58 -11.32 18.01
CA TYR A 10 -4.37 -10.10 17.83
C TYR A 10 -5.30 -10.29 16.64
N ASN A 11 -6.58 -9.95 16.81
CA ASN A 11 -7.49 -9.87 15.69
C ASN A 11 -7.27 -8.54 14.97
N LEU A 12 -7.27 -8.58 13.64
CA LEU A 12 -7.16 -7.36 12.83
C LEU A 12 -8.28 -6.36 13.16
N LEU A 13 -9.47 -6.84 13.48
CA LEU A 13 -10.60 -5.98 13.85
C LEU A 13 -10.48 -5.36 15.25
N ASP A 14 -9.60 -5.87 16.12
CA ASP A 14 -9.36 -5.31 17.45
C ASP A 14 -8.40 -4.10 17.40
N LEU A 15 -7.68 -3.94 16.28
CA LEU A 15 -6.79 -2.82 16.06
C LEU A 15 -7.60 -1.56 15.73
N LYS A 16 -7.42 -0.51 16.52
CA LYS A 16 -8.10 0.78 16.30
C LYS A 16 -7.63 1.42 14.99
N ASN A 17 -8.51 2.23 14.38
CA ASN A 17 -8.30 2.99 13.14
C ASN A 17 -8.08 2.14 11.86
N ILE A 18 -8.00 0.81 11.97
CA ILE A 18 -7.90 -0.08 10.81
C ILE A 18 -9.13 -0.01 9.93
N THR A 19 -10.32 0.13 10.53
CA THR A 19 -11.57 0.19 9.78
C THR A 19 -11.77 1.51 9.05
N GLU A 20 -11.09 2.57 9.49
CA GLU A 20 -11.21 3.92 8.91
C GLU A 20 -10.50 4.04 7.55
N ILE A 21 -9.44 3.24 7.34
CA ILE A 21 -8.73 3.22 6.06
C ILE A 21 -9.37 2.28 5.04
N LEU A 22 -10.36 1.48 5.44
CA LEU A 22 -11.06 0.57 4.53
C LEU A 22 -11.92 1.33 3.52
N ASN A 23 -11.98 0.83 2.29
CA ASN A 23 -12.90 1.33 1.28
C ASN A 23 -14.34 0.84 1.50
N ASN A 24 -15.31 1.44 0.81
CA ASN A 24 -16.73 1.08 0.96
C ASN A 24 -17.02 -0.39 0.66
N GLN A 25 -16.31 -0.98 -0.30
CA GLN A 25 -16.47 -2.37 -0.68
C GLN A 25 -15.91 -3.29 0.42
N GLU A 26 -14.71 -3.01 0.92
CA GLU A 26 -14.08 -3.70 2.06
C GLU A 26 -14.96 -3.63 3.31
N LEU A 27 -15.48 -2.44 3.64
CA LEU A 27 -16.39 -2.26 4.77
C LEU A 27 -17.68 -3.06 4.60
N LYS A 28 -18.23 -3.10 3.37
CA LYS A 28 -19.43 -3.88 3.06
C LYS A 28 -19.16 -5.37 3.20
N ASP A 29 -18.03 -5.85 2.68
CA ASP A 29 -17.63 -7.25 2.76
C ASP A 29 -17.37 -7.67 4.21
N ILE A 30 -16.69 -6.83 4.99
CA ILE A 30 -16.47 -7.05 6.42
C ILE A 30 -17.80 -7.07 7.18
N LYS A 31 -18.71 -6.11 6.93
CA LYS A 31 -20.04 -6.11 7.55
C LYS A 31 -20.83 -7.38 7.21
N ASN A 32 -20.73 -7.88 5.98
CA ASN A 32 -21.37 -9.13 5.57
C ASN A 32 -20.77 -10.35 6.28
N ILE A 33 -19.43 -10.40 6.40
CA ILE A 33 -18.72 -11.44 7.15
C ILE A 33 -19.15 -11.43 8.62
N ILE A 34 -19.16 -10.26 9.26
CA ILE A 34 -19.58 -10.08 10.65
C ILE A 34 -21.01 -10.59 10.85
N LYS A 35 -21.98 -10.12 10.05
CA LYS A 35 -23.38 -10.56 10.12
C LYS A 35 -23.54 -12.07 9.95
N LYS A 36 -22.73 -12.69 9.09
CA LYS A 36 -22.76 -14.15 8.85
C LYS A 36 -22.17 -14.93 10.02
N ASN A 37 -21.16 -14.38 10.70
CA ASN A 37 -20.48 -15.00 11.83
C ASN A 37 -21.28 -14.86 13.13
N GLU A 38 -21.97 -13.73 13.34
CA GLU A 38 -22.94 -13.53 14.43
C GLU A 38 -24.04 -14.59 14.40
N LYS A 39 -24.59 -14.89 13.21
CA LYS A 39 -25.58 -15.96 13.01
C LYS A 39 -25.04 -17.36 13.32
N LYS A 40 -23.72 -17.54 13.39
CA LYS A 40 -23.06 -18.84 13.56
C LYS A 40 -22.37 -19.00 14.91
N ASN A 41 -22.45 -18.02 15.83
CA ASN A 41 -21.71 -18.01 17.10
C ASN A 41 -20.18 -18.24 16.91
N LYS A 42 -19.64 -17.83 15.76
CA LYS A 42 -18.19 -17.88 15.49
C LYS A 42 -17.62 -16.47 15.63
N GLY A 43 -16.44 -16.35 16.22
CA GLY A 43 -15.76 -15.07 16.39
C GLY A 43 -15.64 -14.28 15.08
N GLN A 44 -15.69 -12.96 15.17
CA GLN A 44 -15.56 -12.05 14.03
C GLN A 44 -14.08 -12.00 13.63
N SER A 45 -13.70 -12.48 12.44
CA SER A 45 -12.31 -12.38 11.95
C SER A 45 -12.32 -12.05 10.46
N VAL A 46 -11.38 -11.22 10.05
CA VAL A 46 -11.11 -10.87 8.66
C VAL A 46 -9.70 -11.32 8.33
N TYR A 47 -9.52 -11.91 7.16
CA TYR A 47 -8.24 -12.43 6.71
C TYR A 47 -7.78 -11.60 5.52
N TYR A 48 -6.64 -10.94 5.68
CA TYR A 48 -5.89 -10.31 4.60
C TYR A 48 -4.54 -11.00 4.45
N GLU A 49 -4.00 -11.02 3.24
CA GLU A 49 -2.58 -11.32 3.07
C GLU A 49 -1.77 -10.06 3.35
N PHE A 50 -0.72 -10.21 4.15
CA PHE A 50 0.16 -9.12 4.55
C PHE A 50 1.57 -9.34 4.04
N LEU A 51 2.12 -8.32 3.40
CA LEU A 51 3.56 -8.16 3.27
C LEU A 51 4.07 -7.46 4.53
N ILE A 52 4.67 -8.23 5.43
CA ILE A 52 5.20 -7.75 6.71
C ILE A 52 6.64 -7.29 6.52
N HIS A 53 6.96 -6.10 7.03
CA HIS A 53 8.31 -5.52 6.96
C HIS A 53 9.06 -5.65 8.29
N GLU A 54 10.35 -5.35 8.24
CA GLU A 54 11.19 -5.32 9.45
C GLU A 54 10.62 -4.35 10.49
N MET A 55 10.56 -4.81 11.74
CA MET A 55 10.24 -3.95 12.88
C MET A 55 11.41 -3.04 13.17
N TYR A 56 11.12 -1.81 13.56
CA TYR A 56 12.13 -0.87 14.05
C TYR A 56 11.79 -0.43 15.46
N ASN A 57 12.85 -0.19 16.24
CA ASN A 57 12.73 0.26 17.62
C ASN A 57 12.46 1.78 17.61
N ALA A 58 11.50 2.19 18.42
CA ALA A 58 11.12 3.57 18.61
C ALA A 58 11.07 3.88 20.11
N GLY A 59 12.25 4.03 20.73
CA GLY A 59 12.37 4.09 22.17
C GLY A 59 12.09 2.71 22.79
N ASP A 60 11.09 2.64 23.67
CA ASP A 60 10.65 1.40 24.32
C ASP A 60 9.59 0.63 23.51
N ASP A 61 9.13 1.21 22.41
CA ASP A 61 8.13 0.65 21.50
C ASP A 61 8.78 -0.03 20.28
N PHE A 62 8.14 -1.07 19.76
CA PHE A 62 8.46 -1.71 18.49
C PHE A 62 7.37 -1.40 17.49
N ILE A 63 7.73 -0.80 16.36
CA ILE A 63 6.76 -0.47 15.34
C ILE A 63 6.90 -1.43 14.16
N LEU A 64 5.77 -2.04 13.80
CA LEU A 64 5.60 -2.97 12.69
C LEU A 64 4.83 -2.28 11.56
N LEU A 65 5.36 -2.37 10.34
CA LEU A 65 4.65 -2.00 9.12
C LEU A 65 4.21 -3.26 8.37
N ALA A 66 2.95 -3.32 7.97
CA ALA A 66 2.41 -4.39 7.16
C ALA A 66 1.54 -3.85 6.03
N GLU A 67 1.71 -4.34 4.82
CA GLU A 67 0.92 -3.91 3.66
C GLU A 67 -0.02 -5.02 3.26
N ALA A 68 -1.33 -4.75 3.27
CA ALA A 68 -2.30 -5.72 2.81
C ALA A 68 -2.40 -5.73 1.29
N TYR A 69 -2.42 -6.94 0.74
CA TYR A 69 -2.56 -7.17 -0.68
C TYR A 69 -3.44 -8.39 -0.97
N TYR A 70 -3.85 -8.54 -2.23
CA TYR A 70 -4.37 -9.80 -2.77
C TYR A 70 -3.84 -10.04 -4.19
N PRO A 71 -3.63 -11.29 -4.62
CA PRO A 71 -3.28 -11.59 -5.99
C PRO A 71 -4.49 -11.36 -6.91
N GLU A 72 -4.30 -10.62 -7.98
CA GLU A 72 -5.32 -10.29 -8.97
C GLU A 72 -5.13 -11.11 -10.24
N TYR A 73 -6.26 -11.55 -10.80
CA TYR A 73 -6.33 -12.36 -12.00
C TYR A 73 -7.50 -11.89 -12.88
N HIS A 74 -7.31 -11.88 -14.19
CA HIS A 74 -8.41 -11.77 -15.14
C HIS A 74 -8.64 -13.10 -15.86
N GLN A 75 -9.91 -13.34 -16.21
CA GLN A 75 -10.30 -14.50 -17.00
C GLN A 75 -10.18 -14.18 -18.48
N VAL A 76 -9.49 -15.04 -19.21
CA VAL A 76 -9.43 -15.02 -20.67
C VAL A 76 -10.22 -16.19 -21.21
N SER A 77 -11.01 -15.93 -22.26
CA SER A 77 -11.66 -16.97 -23.05
C SER A 77 -10.92 -17.11 -24.38
N THR A 78 -10.64 -18.34 -24.76
CA THR A 78 -10.14 -18.69 -26.09
C THR A 78 -11.01 -19.80 -26.69
N MET A 79 -11.08 -19.84 -28.01
CA MET A 79 -11.76 -20.93 -28.70
C MET A 79 -10.78 -22.09 -28.88
N SER A 80 -11.15 -23.26 -28.36
CA SER A 80 -10.49 -24.52 -28.68
C SER A 80 -11.39 -25.33 -29.60
N TYR A 81 -10.85 -26.31 -30.31
CA TYR A 81 -11.62 -27.20 -31.17
C TYR A 81 -11.42 -28.63 -30.70
N ASP A 82 -12.51 -29.38 -30.55
CA ASP A 82 -12.43 -30.80 -30.24
C ASP A 82 -11.91 -31.61 -31.46
N PHE A 83 -11.75 -32.92 -31.28
CA PHE A 83 -11.32 -33.83 -32.34
C PHE A 83 -12.23 -33.80 -33.59
N TYR A 84 -13.49 -33.36 -33.44
CA TYR A 84 -14.47 -33.24 -34.53
C TYR A 84 -14.58 -31.81 -35.08
N GLY A 85 -13.69 -30.89 -34.69
CA GLY A 85 -13.68 -29.50 -35.17
C GLY A 85 -14.81 -28.64 -34.59
N ARG A 86 -15.45 -29.07 -33.48
CA ARG A 86 -16.49 -28.29 -32.82
C ARG A 86 -15.85 -27.22 -31.93
N PRO A 87 -16.27 -25.95 -32.03
CA PRO A 87 -15.76 -24.89 -31.18
C PRO A 87 -16.19 -25.13 -29.72
N MET A 88 -15.22 -25.16 -28.82
CA MET A 88 -15.41 -25.27 -27.38
C MET A 88 -14.72 -24.09 -26.68
N PRO A 89 -15.47 -23.23 -25.96
CA PRO A 89 -14.88 -22.12 -25.22
C PRO A 89 -14.05 -22.68 -24.05
N TYR A 90 -12.78 -22.30 -24.00
CA TYR A 90 -11.85 -22.61 -22.93
C TYR A 90 -11.55 -21.34 -22.14
N TYR A 91 -11.77 -21.41 -20.82
CA TYR A 91 -11.52 -20.31 -19.90
C TYR A 91 -10.31 -20.63 -19.05
N TYR A 92 -9.40 -19.67 -18.93
CA TYR A 92 -8.27 -19.75 -18.02
C TYR A 92 -7.99 -18.39 -17.38
N ASN A 93 -7.35 -18.40 -16.22
CA ASN A 93 -7.02 -17.19 -15.49
C ASN A 93 -5.56 -16.81 -15.76
N ILE A 94 -5.32 -15.53 -16.01
CA ILE A 94 -3.99 -14.95 -16.15
C ILE A 94 -3.74 -14.09 -14.91
N PHE A 95 -2.55 -14.23 -14.33
CA PHE A 95 -2.12 -13.44 -13.17
C PHE A 95 -1.72 -12.02 -13.61
N ASP A 96 -2.33 -11.01 -12.98
CA ASP A 96 -2.09 -9.59 -13.27
C ASP A 96 -1.14 -8.91 -12.30
N GLY A 97 -0.97 -9.48 -11.10
CA GLY A 97 -0.10 -8.92 -10.08
C GLY A 97 -0.72 -8.96 -8.69
N PHE A 98 -0.05 -8.32 -7.75
CA PHE A 98 -0.50 -8.12 -6.38
C PHE A 98 -1.09 -6.72 -6.25
N ARG A 99 -2.36 -6.65 -5.88
CA ARG A 99 -3.07 -5.39 -5.63
C ARG A 99 -2.94 -5.02 -4.17
N TYR A 100 -2.27 -3.91 -3.91
CA TYR A 100 -2.14 -3.30 -2.59
C TYR A 100 -3.28 -2.33 -2.35
N PHE A 101 -3.86 -2.39 -1.16
CA PHE A 101 -5.04 -1.58 -0.82
C PHE A 101 -4.93 -0.83 0.51
N ASN A 102 -4.15 -1.33 1.47
CA ASN A 102 -3.91 -0.67 2.76
C ASN A 102 -2.50 -0.95 3.27
N ALA A 103 -1.96 -0.01 4.03
CA ALA A 103 -0.82 -0.26 4.91
C ALA A 103 -1.19 0.04 6.35
N PHE A 104 -0.70 -0.81 7.25
CA PHE A 104 -0.96 -0.79 8.67
C PHE A 104 0.33 -0.55 9.40
N VAL A 105 0.25 0.29 10.42
CA VAL A 105 1.33 0.48 11.37
C VAL A 105 0.82 0.13 12.76
N VAL A 106 1.59 -0.69 13.48
CA VAL A 106 1.22 -1.20 14.79
C VAL A 106 2.40 -1.08 15.73
N SER A 107 2.20 -0.53 16.92
CA SER A 107 3.20 -0.47 17.98
C SER A 107 2.95 -1.53 19.04
N PHE A 108 4.02 -2.18 19.49
CA PHE A 108 4.02 -3.14 20.58
C PHE A 108 5.07 -2.79 21.64
N ASP A 109 4.83 -3.15 22.89
CA ASP A 109 5.86 -3.13 23.94
C ASP A 109 6.78 -4.37 23.88
N HIS A 110 7.79 -4.41 24.76
CA HIS A 110 8.72 -5.55 24.89
C HIS A 110 8.05 -6.88 25.24
N ASP A 111 6.88 -6.86 25.86
CA ASP A 111 6.10 -8.05 26.20
C ASP A 111 5.13 -8.42 25.07
N GLY A 112 5.12 -7.68 23.97
CA GLY A 112 4.25 -7.85 22.82
C GLY A 112 2.81 -7.40 23.05
N ASN A 113 2.54 -6.57 24.08
CA ASN A 113 1.25 -5.90 24.21
C ASN A 113 1.09 -4.85 23.10
N LEU A 114 -0.10 -4.76 22.53
CA LEU A 114 -0.46 -3.71 21.58
C LEU A 114 -0.53 -2.36 22.31
N ASN A 115 0.25 -1.39 21.84
CA ASN A 115 0.23 -0.02 22.36
C ASN A 115 -0.69 0.88 21.53
N TRP A 116 -0.52 0.87 20.20
CA TRP A 116 -1.37 1.62 19.29
C TRP A 116 -1.34 1.06 17.86
N SER A 117 -2.31 1.46 17.05
CA SER A 117 -2.41 1.08 15.63
C SER A 117 -2.96 2.22 14.80
N ASN A 118 -2.48 2.33 13.57
CA ASN A 118 -2.94 3.27 12.56
C ASN A 118 -2.68 2.69 11.17
N GLY A 119 -2.90 3.47 10.11
CA GLY A 119 -2.55 3.05 8.76
C GLY A 119 -2.81 4.13 7.73
N ILE A 120 -2.51 3.80 6.47
CA ILE A 120 -2.77 4.65 5.33
C ILE A 120 -3.40 3.81 4.22
N LYS A 121 -4.39 4.40 3.56
CA LYS A 121 -5.05 3.77 2.43
C LYS A 121 -4.18 3.85 1.18
N ILE A 122 -4.07 2.75 0.45
CA ILE A 122 -3.36 2.68 -0.84
C ILE A 122 -4.42 2.51 -1.93
N TRP A 123 -4.58 3.52 -2.78
CA TRP A 123 -5.66 3.49 -3.77
C TRP A 123 -5.26 2.75 -5.03
N ASP A 124 -5.61 1.47 -5.16
CA ASP A 124 -5.54 0.76 -6.43
C ASP A 124 -4.11 0.58 -7.00
N MET A 125 -3.16 0.15 -6.16
CA MET A 125 -1.77 -0.06 -6.61
C MET A 125 -1.52 -1.52 -7.02
N LEU A 126 -1.30 -1.76 -8.31
CA LEU A 126 -0.90 -3.08 -8.84
C LEU A 126 0.62 -3.21 -8.94
N SER A 127 1.16 -4.36 -8.54
CA SER A 127 2.57 -4.68 -8.78
C SER A 127 2.78 -6.14 -9.13
N MET A 128 3.59 -6.42 -10.16
CA MET A 128 3.97 -7.80 -10.52
C MET A 128 4.81 -8.50 -9.46
N LYS A 129 5.37 -7.76 -8.51
CA LYS A 129 6.24 -8.28 -7.44
C LYS A 129 5.76 -7.76 -6.09
N LEU A 130 5.86 -8.61 -5.07
CA LEU A 130 5.69 -8.20 -3.69
C LEU A 130 6.91 -7.39 -3.25
N LEU A 131 6.77 -6.07 -3.21
CA LEU A 131 7.81 -5.12 -2.83
C LEU A 131 7.21 -4.09 -1.89
N LYS A 132 7.97 -3.67 -0.88
CA LYS A 132 7.61 -2.57 0.02
C LYS A 132 7.21 -1.32 -0.78
N LYS A 133 6.00 -0.80 -0.57
CA LYS A 133 5.45 0.39 -1.26
C LYS A 133 5.38 1.60 -0.35
N VAL A 134 5.04 1.38 0.91
CA VAL A 134 4.95 2.37 1.97
C VAL A 134 6.24 2.39 2.74
N GLU A 135 6.78 3.58 2.90
CA GLU A 135 7.87 3.87 3.81
C GLU A 135 7.35 4.67 5.00
N ILE A 136 8.15 4.64 6.05
CA ILE A 136 7.82 5.26 7.32
C ILE A 136 9.02 6.01 7.84
N PHE A 137 8.77 7.15 8.46
CA PHE A 137 9.79 7.99 9.07
C PHE A 137 9.25 8.57 10.36
N ARG A 138 10.06 8.52 11.41
CA ARG A 138 9.70 9.07 12.71
C ARG A 138 10.34 10.43 12.87
N ASP A 139 9.51 11.43 13.15
CA ASP A 139 9.94 12.77 13.55
C ASP A 139 9.41 13.06 14.95
N ASN A 140 10.29 13.05 15.95
CA ASN A 140 9.94 13.15 17.36
C ASN A 140 8.86 12.13 17.80
N ASN A 141 7.64 12.59 18.06
CA ASN A 141 6.50 11.76 18.45
C ASN A 141 5.62 11.37 17.25
N ASP A 142 5.81 12.02 16.12
CA ASP A 142 5.00 11.80 14.94
C ASP A 142 5.64 10.73 14.05
N LEU A 143 4.78 9.96 13.41
CA LEU A 143 5.15 8.98 12.41
C LEU A 143 4.53 9.37 11.08
N VAL A 144 5.39 9.57 10.09
CA VAL A 144 4.99 9.87 8.72
C VAL A 144 4.98 8.58 7.93
N LEU A 145 3.82 8.21 7.38
CA LEU A 145 3.68 7.14 6.38
C LEU A 145 3.64 7.80 5.01
N PHE A 146 4.42 7.31 4.05
CA PHE A 146 4.44 7.87 2.71
C PHE A 146 4.69 6.82 1.63
N TYR A 147 4.10 7.03 0.47
CA TYR A 147 4.27 6.16 -0.69
C TYR A 147 4.14 6.93 -2.00
N ASN A 148 4.68 6.34 -3.06
CA ASN A 148 4.61 6.92 -4.40
C ASN A 148 3.44 6.28 -5.18
N GLN A 149 2.57 7.11 -5.73
CA GLN A 149 1.42 6.68 -6.51
C GLN A 149 1.06 7.68 -7.58
N GLU A 150 1.00 7.19 -8.82
CA GLU A 150 0.53 7.94 -9.98
C GLU A 150 1.28 9.27 -10.23
N GLY A 151 2.56 9.35 -9.86
CA GLY A 151 3.36 10.58 -9.96
C GLY A 151 3.08 11.59 -8.85
N ASN A 152 2.43 11.14 -7.77
CA ASN A 152 2.28 11.88 -6.53
C ASN A 152 2.96 11.10 -5.41
N ILE A 153 3.46 11.84 -4.43
CA ILE A 153 3.80 11.31 -3.12
C ILE A 153 2.61 11.55 -2.22
N VAL A 154 2.07 10.47 -1.68
CA VAL A 154 0.99 10.50 -0.71
C VAL A 154 1.61 10.34 0.66
N SER A 155 1.26 11.22 1.60
CA SER A 155 1.75 11.18 2.98
C SER A 155 0.62 11.31 3.99
N LYS A 156 0.79 10.66 5.13
CA LYS A 156 -0.09 10.77 6.30
C LYS A 156 0.76 10.83 7.55
N VAL A 157 0.47 11.77 8.44
CA VAL A 157 1.14 11.92 9.72
C VAL A 157 0.25 11.37 10.84
N VAL A 158 0.82 10.57 11.73
CA VAL A 158 0.09 9.98 12.86
C VAL A 158 0.90 10.12 14.15
N ASN A 159 0.21 10.36 15.25
CA ASN A 159 0.77 10.35 16.60
C ASN A 159 0.02 9.29 17.41
N GLY A 160 0.56 8.07 17.40
CA GLY A 160 -0.13 6.90 17.93
C GLY A 160 -1.49 6.66 17.27
N TYR A 161 -2.57 6.76 18.05
CA TYR A 161 -3.94 6.62 17.56
C TYR A 161 -4.48 7.88 16.85
N ILE A 162 -3.79 9.01 16.91
CA ILE A 162 -4.29 10.29 16.40
C ILE A 162 -3.74 10.52 15.00
N GLU A 163 -4.61 10.83 14.05
CA GLU A 163 -4.20 11.38 12.76
C GLU A 163 -3.91 12.88 12.95
N VAL A 164 -2.75 13.34 12.50
CA VAL A 164 -2.38 14.77 12.57
C VAL A 164 -2.41 15.33 11.16
N GLY A 165 -3.35 16.26 10.94
CA GLY A 165 -3.62 16.83 9.62
C GLY A 165 -4.38 15.89 8.68
N ASP A 166 -4.52 16.34 7.45
CA ASP A 166 -5.11 15.57 6.36
C ASP A 166 -4.04 14.76 5.61
N VAL A 167 -4.48 13.75 4.84
CA VAL A 167 -3.59 13.06 3.90
C VAL A 167 -3.15 14.01 2.80
N GLU A 168 -1.85 14.26 2.70
CA GLU A 168 -1.28 15.15 1.70
C GLU A 168 -0.93 14.40 0.40
N LYS A 169 -0.99 15.12 -0.71
CA LYS A 169 -0.58 14.64 -2.03
C LYS A 169 0.28 15.67 -2.73
N ILE A 170 1.57 15.36 -2.87
CA ILE A 170 2.54 16.24 -3.51
C ILE A 170 2.91 15.67 -4.87
N LYS A 171 2.74 16.47 -5.93
CA LYS A 171 3.11 16.04 -7.28
C LYS A 171 4.62 15.97 -7.43
N ILE A 172 5.11 14.92 -8.08
CA ILE A 172 6.54 14.76 -8.40
C ILE A 172 6.95 15.87 -9.38
N ALA A 173 7.89 16.71 -8.94
CA ALA A 173 8.40 17.81 -9.74
C ALA A 173 9.01 17.33 -11.07
N THR A 174 8.83 18.14 -12.10
CA THR A 174 9.38 17.91 -13.45
C THR A 174 10.44 18.95 -13.76
N SER A 175 11.35 18.64 -14.69
CA SER A 175 12.51 19.49 -14.97
C SER A 175 12.23 20.64 -15.94
N LEU A 176 11.17 20.58 -16.74
CA LEU A 176 10.83 21.64 -17.71
C LEU A 176 9.48 22.26 -17.41
N THR A 177 9.37 23.56 -17.62
CA THR A 177 8.10 24.28 -17.63
C THR A 177 7.16 23.69 -18.70
N ASN A 178 5.87 23.59 -18.39
CA ASN A 178 4.82 22.99 -19.24
C ASN A 178 4.93 21.47 -19.47
N ASP A 179 5.73 20.77 -18.67
CA ASP A 179 5.65 19.32 -18.63
C ASP A 179 4.33 18.86 -18.00
N VAL A 180 3.61 18.02 -18.73
CA VAL A 180 2.41 17.35 -18.25
C VAL A 180 2.69 15.85 -18.21
N GLN A 181 2.51 15.26 -17.04
CA GLN A 181 2.55 13.81 -16.88
C GLN A 181 1.31 13.20 -17.53
N ILE A 182 1.53 12.25 -18.45
CA ILE A 182 0.47 11.49 -19.13
C ILE A 182 0.35 10.09 -18.55
N GLU A 183 1.46 9.51 -18.11
CA GLU A 183 1.51 8.15 -17.58
C GLU A 183 2.46 8.12 -16.39
N ALA A 184 2.01 7.54 -15.29
CA ALA A 184 2.85 7.18 -14.17
C ALA A 184 3.36 5.75 -14.36
N GLY A 185 4.68 5.57 -14.38
CA GLY A 185 5.26 4.24 -14.24
C GLY A 185 5.33 3.81 -12.78
N SER A 186 5.99 2.69 -12.53
CA SER A 186 6.29 2.24 -11.16
C SER A 186 7.26 3.22 -10.49
N GLY A 187 6.73 4.01 -9.56
CA GLY A 187 7.50 4.88 -8.69
C GLY A 187 7.79 4.20 -7.36
N MET A 188 8.90 4.59 -6.74
CA MET A 188 9.27 4.23 -5.38
C MET A 188 9.63 5.50 -4.62
N ILE A 189 9.66 5.39 -3.30
CA ILE A 189 10.18 6.41 -2.40
C ILE A 189 10.97 5.71 -1.29
N LYS A 190 12.03 6.36 -0.82
CA LYS A 190 12.88 5.90 0.27
C LYS A 190 13.25 7.07 1.16
N HIS A 191 13.31 6.83 2.47
CA HIS A 191 14.05 7.71 3.38
C HIS A 191 15.51 7.75 2.97
N TRP A 192 16.13 8.93 3.04
CA TRP A 192 17.52 9.11 2.67
C TRP A 192 18.38 9.49 3.88
N TYR A 193 18.16 10.68 4.45
CA TYR A 193 18.83 11.17 5.65
C TYR A 193 18.04 12.34 6.24
N ASP A 194 18.08 12.52 7.56
CA ASP A 194 17.30 13.55 8.27
C ASP A 194 15.83 13.56 7.81
N GLY A 195 15.25 14.72 7.55
CA GLY A 195 13.91 14.88 6.95
C GLY A 195 13.88 14.78 5.42
N PHE A 196 14.90 14.18 4.79
CA PHE A 196 15.00 14.08 3.33
C PHE A 196 14.73 12.67 2.80
N PHE A 197 14.09 12.64 1.64
CA PHE A 197 13.63 11.44 0.97
C PHE A 197 13.98 11.48 -0.51
N ILE A 198 14.05 10.32 -1.14
CA ILE A 198 14.25 10.19 -2.57
C ILE A 198 13.04 9.49 -3.16
N ALA A 199 12.34 10.19 -4.06
CA ALA A 199 11.36 9.58 -4.95
C ALA A 199 12.00 9.31 -6.31
N TYR A 200 11.88 8.10 -6.82
CA TYR A 200 12.47 7.72 -8.11
C TYR A 200 11.58 6.74 -8.87
N GLY A 201 11.72 6.71 -10.19
CA GLY A 201 10.93 5.84 -11.05
C GLY A 201 10.86 6.34 -12.48
N TYR A 202 9.93 5.77 -13.24
CA TYR A 202 9.68 6.17 -14.62
C TYR A 202 8.36 6.92 -14.75
N GLN A 203 8.31 7.91 -15.64
CA GLN A 203 7.07 8.58 -16.03
C GLN A 203 7.13 9.01 -17.49
N THR A 204 5.96 9.10 -18.13
CA THR A 204 5.83 9.65 -19.49
C THR A 204 5.32 11.07 -19.40
N LEU A 205 6.13 12.01 -19.88
CA LEU A 205 5.83 13.43 -19.92
C LEU A 205 5.54 13.87 -21.35
N ARG A 206 4.64 14.85 -21.52
CA ARG A 206 4.46 15.59 -22.77
C ARG A 206 4.68 17.07 -22.50
N ASN A 207 5.33 17.71 -23.45
CA ASN A 207 5.49 19.15 -23.44
C ASN A 207 5.06 19.70 -24.81
N SER A 208 3.98 20.48 -24.83
CA SER A 208 3.42 21.06 -26.05
C SER A 208 4.25 22.22 -26.60
N THR A 209 5.08 22.85 -25.77
CA THR A 209 5.93 23.98 -26.17
C THR A 209 7.22 23.54 -26.87
N ARG A 210 7.58 22.26 -26.75
CA ARG A 210 8.60 21.64 -27.61
C ARG A 210 7.95 21.29 -28.94
N GLY A 211 8.49 21.80 -30.04
CA GLY A 211 7.99 21.53 -31.39
C GLY A 211 7.70 20.03 -31.59
N GLY A 212 6.52 19.71 -32.11
CA GLY A 212 6.06 18.34 -32.32
C GLY A 212 5.41 17.67 -31.10
N GLY A 213 5.23 18.35 -29.96
CA GLY A 213 4.51 17.78 -28.80
C GLY A 213 5.14 16.49 -28.26
N SER A 214 6.47 16.43 -28.28
CA SER A 214 7.24 15.20 -28.05
C SER A 214 6.91 14.59 -26.68
N LYS A 215 6.25 13.43 -26.70
CA LYS A 215 6.17 12.55 -25.52
C LYS A 215 7.57 12.03 -25.22
N ARG A 216 7.93 11.94 -23.94
CA ARG A 216 9.19 11.36 -23.51
C ARG A 216 8.99 10.52 -22.27
N ARG A 217 9.58 9.33 -22.25
CA ARG A 217 9.72 8.52 -21.05
C ARG A 217 11.01 8.93 -20.35
N VAL A 218 10.90 9.33 -19.09
CA VAL A 218 12.04 9.78 -18.29
C VAL A 218 12.15 8.93 -17.04
N PHE A 219 13.39 8.70 -16.60
CA PHE A 219 13.69 8.29 -15.24
C PHE A 219 13.85 9.55 -14.39
N TYR A 220 13.12 9.66 -13.30
CA TYR A 220 13.25 10.77 -12.34
C TYR A 220 13.91 10.27 -11.06
N PHE A 221 14.59 11.19 -10.39
CA PHE A 221 15.24 10.98 -9.10
C PHE A 221 15.18 12.30 -8.34
N ASN A 222 14.14 12.44 -7.51
CA ASN A 222 13.79 13.69 -6.86
C ASN A 222 14.09 13.60 -5.38
N LYS A 223 14.85 14.57 -4.88
CA LYS A 223 14.99 14.83 -3.45
C LYS A 223 13.75 15.56 -2.95
N LEU A 224 13.19 15.10 -1.84
CA LEU A 224 12.03 15.66 -1.16
C LEU A 224 12.42 16.00 0.28
N ALA A 225 11.85 17.09 0.80
CA ALA A 225 11.90 17.46 2.20
C ALA A 225 10.47 17.48 2.73
N PHE A 226 10.26 16.93 3.92
CA PHE A 226 9.03 17.13 4.68
C PHE A 226 9.42 18.03 5.85
N ASP A 227 8.83 19.22 5.88
CA ASP A 227 9.01 20.22 6.93
C ASP A 227 7.76 20.27 7.83
#